data_AF-A0A7C3VT60-F1
#
_entry.id   AF-A0A7C3VT60-F1
#
_cell.length_a   1.000
_cell.length_b   1.000
_cell.length_c   1.000
_cell.angle_alpha   90.00
_cell.angle_beta   90.00
_cell.angle_gamma   90.00
#
_symmetry.space_group_name_H-M   'P 1'
#
loop_
_entity.id
_entity.type
_entity.pdbx_description
1 polymer ?
#
loop_
_entity_poly.entity_id
_entity_poly.type
_entity_poly.pdbx_seq_one_letter_code
_entity_poly.pdbx_strand_id
1 'polypeptide(L)'
;MRGNELVELARLRPVIADGAMGTMLQQKGLEPGACPELWNIEHADVVRAIYEAYIAAGSEVISTNTFGGNRIKSRTYALENRAVEINSASVRIAKGVAGEQAYVMGSIGPTGHFLE
;
A
#
# COMPACT_ATOMS: atom_id res chain seq x y z
N MET A 1 -19.05 0.65 4.65
CA MET A 1 -17.71 0.56 4.01
C MET A 1 -17.93 0.71 2.50
N ARG A 2 -17.12 1.53 1.82
CA ARG A 2 -17.27 1.81 0.37
C ARG A 2 -16.93 0.63 -0.56
N GLY A 3 -16.68 -0.58 -0.02
CA GLY A 3 -16.27 -1.76 -0.80
C GLY A 3 -17.37 -2.25 -1.76
N ASN A 4 -18.63 -2.28 -1.32
CA ASN A 4 -19.75 -2.68 -2.19
C ASN A 4 -19.96 -1.66 -3.32
N GLU A 5 -19.78 -0.37 -3.04
CA GLU A 5 -19.86 0.68 -4.07
C GLU A 5 -18.81 0.48 -5.16
N LEU A 6 -17.57 0.12 -4.79
CA LEU A 6 -16.50 -0.17 -5.76
C LEU A 6 -16.86 -1.38 -6.65
N VAL A 7 -17.43 -2.44 -6.06
CA VAL A 7 -17.86 -3.63 -6.82
C VAL A 7 -18.94 -3.27 -7.83
N GLU A 8 -19.94 -2.48 -7.43
CA GLU A 8 -21.00 -2.03 -8.35
C GLU A 8 -20.45 -1.10 -9.43
N LEU A 9 -19.54 -0.18 -9.08
CA LEU A 9 -18.87 0.70 -10.06
C LEU A 9 -18.12 -0.12 -11.12
N ALA A 10 -17.39 -1.15 -10.71
CA ALA A 10 -16.63 -2.03 -11.59
C ALA A 10 -17.51 -2.89 -12.51
N ARG A 11 -18.79 -3.10 -12.18
CA ARG A 11 -19.77 -3.74 -13.09
C ARG A 11 -20.24 -2.80 -14.20
N LEU A 12 -20.20 -1.49 -13.97
CA LEU A 12 -20.69 -0.48 -14.92
C LEU A 12 -19.60 -0.05 -15.91
N ARG A 13 -18.35 0.02 -15.47
CA ARG A 13 -17.21 0.42 -16.30
C ARG A 13 -15.87 -0.06 -15.73
N PRO A 14 -14.78 -0.04 -16.52
CA PRO A 14 -13.44 -0.18 -15.98
C PRO A 14 -13.16 0.84 -14.87
N VAL A 15 -12.49 0.39 -13.82
CA VAL A 15 -11.99 1.21 -12.71
C VAL A 15 -10.46 1.21 -12.75
N ILE A 16 -9.87 2.40 -12.64
CA ILE A 16 -8.41 2.56 -12.77
C ILE A 16 -7.73 2.40 -11.41
N ALA A 17 -6.86 1.40 -11.29
CA ALA A 17 -6.00 1.21 -10.12
C ALA A 17 -4.69 2.00 -10.23
N ASP A 18 -3.93 2.05 -9.14
CA ASP A 18 -2.60 2.64 -9.10
C ASP A 18 -1.53 1.74 -9.73
N GLY A 19 -0.33 2.31 -9.86
CA GLY A 19 0.85 1.62 -10.37
C GLY A 19 1.71 1.00 -9.27
N ALA A 20 2.98 0.75 -9.58
CA ALA A 20 3.91 0.10 -8.66
C ALA A 20 4.32 1.01 -7.48
N MET A 21 4.05 0.56 -6.25
CA MET A 21 4.56 1.21 -5.03
C MET A 21 6.08 1.05 -4.89
N GLY A 22 6.60 -0.17 -5.05
CA GLY A 22 8.02 -0.47 -4.87
C GLY A 22 8.94 0.34 -5.80
N THR A 23 8.58 0.45 -7.08
CA THR A 23 9.33 1.26 -8.06
C THR A 23 9.35 2.74 -7.69
N MET A 24 8.21 3.28 -7.22
CA MET A 24 8.13 4.67 -6.78
C MET A 24 8.98 4.93 -5.54
N LEU A 25 9.01 3.99 -4.58
CA LEU A 25 9.87 4.09 -3.41
C LEU A 25 11.36 4.03 -3.79
N GLN A 26 11.74 3.15 -4.72
CA GLN A 26 13.12 3.06 -5.22
C GLN A 26 13.57 4.38 -5.88
N GLN A 27 12.71 5.01 -6.69
CA GLN A 27 12.98 6.33 -7.27
C GLN A 27 13.15 7.44 -6.21
N LYS A 28 12.65 7.21 -5.00
CA LYS A 28 12.77 8.12 -3.85
C LYS A 28 13.91 7.73 -2.89
N GLY A 29 14.72 6.73 -3.25
CA GLY A 29 15.91 6.33 -2.47
C GLY A 29 15.74 5.09 -1.62
N LEU A 30 14.69 4.28 -1.82
CA LEU A 30 14.62 2.96 -1.17
C LEU A 30 15.69 2.04 -1.75
N GLU A 31 16.67 1.68 -0.91
CA GLU A 31 17.76 0.80 -1.29
C GLU A 31 17.31 -0.65 -1.54
N PRO A 32 17.98 -1.39 -2.46
CA PRO A 32 17.74 -2.81 -2.65
C PRO A 32 17.88 -3.60 -1.34
N GLY A 33 16.89 -4.43 -1.05
CA GLY A 33 16.87 -5.26 0.17
C GLY A 33 16.36 -4.55 1.42
N ALA A 34 16.04 -3.26 1.37
CA ALA A 34 15.32 -2.58 2.45
C ALA A 34 13.85 -3.01 2.50
N CYS A 35 13.20 -2.85 3.67
CA CYS A 35 11.77 -3.12 3.86
C CYS A 35 10.91 -1.93 3.37
N PRO A 36 10.15 -2.06 2.27
CA PRO A 36 9.29 -0.98 1.79
C PRO A 36 8.22 -0.58 2.81
N GLU A 37 7.68 -1.54 3.57
CA GLU A 37 6.60 -1.29 4.52
C GLU A 37 7.08 -0.45 5.72
N LEU A 38 8.36 -0.53 6.11
CA LEU A 38 8.89 0.25 7.23
C LEU A 38 8.83 1.78 6.95
N TRP A 39 8.85 2.16 5.67
CA TRP A 39 8.71 3.56 5.25
C TRP A 39 7.34 4.16 5.58
N ASN A 40 6.33 3.34 5.88
CA ASN A 40 5.06 3.83 6.42
C ASN A 40 5.22 4.55 7.77
N ILE A 41 6.30 4.26 8.50
CA ILE A 41 6.65 4.88 9.78
C ILE A 41 7.78 5.89 9.59
N GLU A 42 8.88 5.49 8.94
CA GLU A 42 10.11 6.28 8.88
C GLU A 42 10.08 7.41 7.85
N HIS A 43 9.29 7.24 6.78
CA HIS A 43 9.23 8.14 5.63
C HIS A 43 7.78 8.34 5.15
N ALA A 44 6.88 8.60 6.10
CA ALA A 44 5.44 8.67 5.87
C ALA A 44 5.03 9.76 4.86
N ASP A 45 5.80 10.85 4.78
CA ASP A 45 5.65 11.92 3.81
C ASP A 45 5.94 11.43 2.37
N VAL A 46 6.95 10.59 2.19
CA VAL A 46 7.25 9.98 0.88
C VAL A 46 6.12 9.05 0.44
N VAL A 47 5.66 8.19 1.35
CA VAL A 47 4.52 7.29 1.07
C VAL A 47 3.26 8.10 0.73
N ARG A 48 2.99 9.19 1.48
CA ARG A 48 1.89 10.11 1.18
C ARG A 48 1.99 10.67 -0.24
N ALA A 49 3.16 11.21 -0.60
CA ALA A 49 3.39 11.82 -1.90
C ALA A 49 3.19 10.82 -3.06
N ILE A 50 3.48 9.54 -2.86
CA ILE A 50 3.25 8.50 -3.88
C ILE A 50 1.74 8.25 -4.08
N TYR A 51 0.94 8.16 -3.00
CA TYR A 51 -0.51 8.06 -3.13
C TYR A 51 -1.10 9.29 -3.83
N GLU A 52 -0.66 10.49 -3.43
CA GLU A 52 -1.09 11.75 -4.05
C GLU A 52 -0.77 11.78 -5.55
N ALA A 53 0.41 11.31 -5.94
CA ALA A 53 0.82 11.24 -7.34
C ALA A 53 -0.07 10.31 -8.17
N TYR A 54 -0.43 9.14 -7.65
CA TYR A 54 -1.33 8.21 -8.37
C TYR A 54 -2.76 8.76 -8.48
N ILE A 55 -3.28 9.35 -7.41
CA ILE A 55 -4.61 10.00 -7.45
C ILE A 55 -4.61 11.15 -8.45
N ALA A 56 -3.58 12.00 -8.44
CA ALA A 56 -3.43 13.10 -9.40
C ALA A 56 -3.30 12.60 -10.85
N ALA A 57 -2.74 11.41 -11.07
CA ALA A 57 -2.65 10.76 -12.38
C ALA A 57 -3.97 10.09 -12.83
N GLY A 58 -5.00 10.07 -11.98
CA GLY A 58 -6.33 9.54 -12.30
C GLY A 58 -6.63 8.15 -11.72
N SER A 59 -5.83 7.64 -10.79
CA SER A 59 -6.15 6.40 -10.09
C SER A 59 -7.37 6.59 -9.18
N GLU A 60 -8.38 5.75 -9.38
CA GLU A 60 -9.59 5.70 -8.58
C GLU A 60 -9.45 4.74 -7.39
N VAL A 61 -8.49 3.82 -7.45
CA VAL A 61 -8.15 2.89 -6.38
C VAL A 61 -6.65 2.98 -6.12
N ILE A 62 -6.27 3.21 -4.86
CA ILE A 62 -4.88 3.11 -4.41
C ILE A 62 -4.68 1.88 -3.52
N SER A 63 -3.55 1.21 -3.69
CA SER A 63 -3.17 0.04 -2.91
C SER A 63 -2.25 0.44 -1.76
N THR A 64 -2.53 -0.04 -0.54
CA THR A 64 -1.67 0.26 0.61
C THR A 64 -0.27 -0.31 0.43
N ASN A 65 0.75 0.39 0.91
CA ASN A 65 2.14 -0.07 1.01
C ASN A 65 2.27 -1.15 2.10
N THR A 66 1.65 -2.30 1.87
CA THR A 66 1.53 -3.41 2.84
C THR A 66 1.69 -4.78 2.18
N PHE A 67 2.22 -4.85 0.96
CA PHE A 67 2.34 -6.10 0.20
C PHE A 67 3.11 -7.17 0.99
N GLY A 68 4.27 -6.84 1.56
CA GLY A 68 5.06 -7.68 2.46
C GLY A 68 4.67 -7.57 3.94
N GLY A 69 3.61 -6.83 4.27
CA GLY A 69 3.18 -6.45 5.62
C GLY A 69 2.58 -7.59 6.47
N ASN A 70 3.07 -8.82 6.29
CA ASN A 70 2.67 -9.97 7.09
C ASN A 70 3.79 -10.41 8.04
N ARG A 71 3.39 -11.05 9.15
CA ARG A 71 4.31 -11.48 10.21
C ARG A 71 5.46 -12.35 9.69
N ILE A 72 5.18 -13.26 8.76
CA ILE A 72 6.16 -14.23 8.26
C ILE A 72 7.24 -13.54 7.42
N LYS A 73 6.82 -12.69 6.47
CA LYS A 73 7.74 -11.94 5.61
C LYS A 73 8.55 -10.92 6.42
N SER A 74 7.91 -10.23 7.36
CA SER A 74 8.53 -9.19 8.20
C SER A 74 9.65 -9.71 9.12
N ARG A 75 9.72 -11.03 9.39
CA ARG A 75 10.83 -11.65 10.14
C ARG A 75 12.19 -11.44 9.48
N THR A 76 12.23 -11.38 8.15
CA THR A 76 13.49 -11.12 7.42
C THR A 76 14.10 -9.76 7.74
N TYR A 77 13.31 -8.85 8.33
CA TYR A 77 13.73 -7.53 8.77
C TYR A 77 13.68 -7.36 10.30
N ALA A 78 13.44 -8.44 11.06
CA ALA A 78 13.19 -8.41 12.51
C ALA A 78 12.00 -7.50 12.93
N LEU A 79 10.94 -7.45 12.11
CA LEU A 79 9.75 -6.60 12.29
C LEU A 79 8.46 -7.40 12.54
N GLU A 80 8.53 -8.69 12.84
CA GLU A 80 7.36 -9.57 12.94
C GLU A 80 6.32 -9.12 13.97
N ASN A 81 6.75 -8.45 15.03
CA ASN A 81 5.87 -7.95 16.09
C ASN A 81 5.29 -6.56 15.77
N ARG A 82 5.70 -5.94 14.67
CA ARG A 82 5.29 -4.59 14.24
C ARG A 82 4.33 -4.60 13.04
N ALA A 83 3.95 -5.77 12.52
CA ALA A 83 3.10 -5.87 11.32
C ALA A 83 1.79 -5.07 11.44
N VAL A 84 1.13 -5.10 12.60
CA VAL A 84 -0.12 -4.33 12.83
C VAL A 84 0.14 -2.83 12.81
N GLU A 85 1.18 -2.37 13.51
CA GLU A 85 1.58 -0.97 13.57
C GLU A 85 1.89 -0.42 12.16
N ILE A 86 2.74 -1.12 11.43
CA ILE A 86 3.22 -0.75 10.10
C ILE A 86 2.06 -0.69 9.10
N ASN A 87 1.20 -1.72 9.06
CA ASN A 87 0.05 -1.73 8.16
C ASN A 87 -0.96 -0.64 8.51
N SER A 88 -1.20 -0.41 9.81
CA SER A 88 -2.12 0.64 10.27
C SER A 88 -1.64 2.02 9.87
N ALA A 89 -0.33 2.27 9.89
CA ALA A 89 0.26 3.51 9.40
C ALA A 89 -0.01 3.70 7.90
N SER A 90 0.24 2.69 7.07
CA SER A 90 -0.07 2.76 5.63
C SER A 90 -1.54 3.06 5.36
N VAL A 91 -2.47 2.38 6.06
CA VAL A 91 -3.91 2.57 5.90
C VAL A 91 -4.31 3.99 6.31
N ARG A 92 -3.73 4.53 7.39
CA ARG A 92 -4.00 5.89 7.85
C ARG A 92 -3.56 6.93 6.83
N ILE A 93 -2.37 6.77 6.25
CA ILE A 93 -1.86 7.66 5.20
C ILE A 93 -2.76 7.58 3.96
N ALA A 94 -3.03 6.37 3.45
CA ALA A 94 -3.83 6.17 2.25
C ALA A 94 -5.25 6.76 2.40
N LYS A 95 -5.93 6.53 3.54
CA LYS A 95 -7.25 7.13 3.80
C LYS A 95 -7.20 8.65 3.91
N GLY A 96 -6.14 9.19 4.52
CA GLY A 96 -5.95 10.63 4.66
C GLY A 96 -5.81 11.34 3.31
N VAL A 97 -5.14 10.71 2.35
CA VAL A 97 -4.98 11.25 0.99
C VAL A 97 -6.22 11.00 0.12
N ALA A 98 -6.76 9.77 0.17
CA ALA A 98 -7.85 9.36 -0.70
C ALA A 98 -9.12 10.21 -0.49
N GLY A 99 -9.47 10.50 0.76
CA GLY A 99 -10.73 11.19 1.08
C GLY A 99 -11.93 10.57 0.36
N GLU A 100 -12.63 11.37 -0.44
CA GLU A 100 -13.69 10.89 -1.32
C GLU A 100 -13.23 10.59 -2.76
N GLN A 101 -12.03 11.05 -3.14
CA GLN A 101 -11.48 11.03 -4.50
C GLN A 101 -11.06 9.63 -4.97
N ALA A 102 -10.69 8.74 -4.05
CA ALA A 102 -10.26 7.39 -4.38
C ALA A 102 -10.72 6.36 -3.32
N TYR A 103 -10.75 5.09 -3.73
CA TYR A 103 -10.92 3.94 -2.85
C TYR A 103 -9.55 3.45 -2.37
N VAL A 104 -9.50 2.90 -1.14
CA VAL A 104 -8.28 2.32 -0.57
C VAL A 104 -8.41 0.81 -0.53
N MET A 105 -7.49 0.12 -1.18
CA MET A 105 -7.40 -1.34 -1.22
C MET A 105 -6.23 -1.83 -0.36
N GLY A 106 -6.50 -2.82 0.51
CA GLY A 106 -5.45 -3.49 1.26
C GLY A 106 -4.60 -4.37 0.35
N SER A 107 -3.31 -4.07 0.21
CA SER A 107 -2.36 -4.92 -0.52
C SER A 107 -1.84 -6.03 0.39
N ILE A 108 -2.05 -7.29 0.02
CA ILE A 108 -1.57 -8.46 0.77
C ILE A 108 -0.84 -9.38 -0.21
N GLY A 109 0.48 -9.44 -0.07
CA GLY A 109 1.35 -10.31 -0.83
C GLY A 109 1.61 -11.66 -0.15
N PRO A 110 2.36 -12.55 -0.81
CA PRO A 110 2.69 -13.87 -0.29
C PRO A 110 3.65 -13.80 0.90
N THR A 111 3.76 -14.91 1.64
CA THR A 111 4.73 -15.06 2.74
C THR A 111 6.17 -15.25 2.26
N GLY A 112 6.36 -15.59 0.99
CA GLY A 112 7.67 -15.98 0.44
C GLY A 112 8.14 -17.38 0.86
N HIS A 113 7.25 -18.21 1.40
CA HIS A 113 7.52 -19.58 1.81
C HIS A 113 6.63 -20.54 1.02
N PHE A 114 7.11 -21.75 0.77
CA PHE A 114 6.27 -22.84 0.26
C PHE A 114 5.31 -23.31 1.35
N LEU A 115 4.15 -23.84 0.94
CA LEU A 115 3.26 -24.56 1.84
C LEU A 115 3.80 -25.98 2.00
N GLU A 116 3.97 -26.41 3.25
CA GLU A 116 4.34 -27.77 3.65
C GLU A 116 3.17 -28.43 4.38
#